data_AF-A0A721IW72-F1
#
_entry.id   AF-A0A721IW72-F1
#
_cell.length_a   1.000
_cell.length_b   1.000
_cell.length_c   1.000
_cell.angle_alpha   90.00
_cell.angle_beta   90.00
_cell.angle_gamma   90.00
#
_symmetry.space_group_name_H-M   'P 1'
#
loop_
_entity.id
_entity.type
_entity.pdbx_description
1 polymer ?
#
loop_
_entity_poly.entity_id
_entity_poly.type
_entity_poly.pdbx_seq_one_letter_code
_entity_poly.pdbx_strand_id
1 'polypeptide(L)'
;MRTKLHSLQALRGIAALLVVLFHYRGFLNDGAKGNPTIWDKVFSPGIIGVDIFFIISGFIMVYTTWSYMRGKASLVRFLLNRVIRIIPLYYLCLVIAFLLEGAMSTFHYPDKVQNILSALTFTLYKTSTP
;
A
#
# COMPACT_ATOMS: atom_id res chain seq x y z
N MET A 1 -27.23 -16.94 -4.64
CA MET A 1 -25.82 -17.29 -4.40
C MET A 1 -24.92 -16.23 -5.04
N ARG A 2 -24.04 -15.55 -4.29
CA ARG A 2 -23.00 -14.71 -4.91
C ARG A 2 -21.90 -15.63 -5.42
N THR A 3 -21.72 -15.72 -6.73
CA THR A 3 -20.55 -16.35 -7.33
C THR A 3 -19.31 -15.55 -6.90
N LYS A 4 -18.48 -16.15 -6.04
CA LYS A 4 -17.18 -15.58 -5.71
C LYS A 4 -16.33 -15.66 -6.97
N LEU A 5 -15.88 -14.50 -7.46
CA LEU A 5 -14.99 -14.41 -8.63
C LEU A 5 -13.57 -14.78 -8.20
N HIS A 6 -13.36 -16.06 -7.91
CA HIS A 6 -12.10 -16.59 -7.39
C HIS A 6 -10.92 -16.30 -8.32
N SER A 7 -11.12 -16.41 -9.64
CA SER A 7 -10.09 -16.11 -10.63
C SER A 7 -9.63 -14.65 -10.58
N LEU A 8 -10.55 -13.69 -10.37
CA LEU A 8 -10.20 -12.27 -10.23
C LEU A 8 -9.51 -11.98 -8.90
N GLN A 9 -9.88 -12.68 -7.83
CA GLN A 9 -9.18 -12.57 -6.55
C GLN A 9 -7.76 -13.12 -6.64
N ALA A 10 -7.55 -14.25 -7.34
CA ALA A 10 -6.23 -14.80 -7.61
C ALA A 10 -5.39 -13.83 -8.45
N LEU A 11 -5.97 -13.24 -9.50
CA LEU A 11 -5.29 -12.27 -10.35
C LEU A 11 -4.86 -11.01 -9.57
N ARG A 12 -5.66 -10.55 -8.59
CA ARG A 12 -5.24 -9.48 -7.68
C ARG A 12 -4.04 -9.89 -6.82
N GLY A 13 -4.00 -11.15 -6.37
CA GLY A 13 -2.85 -11.69 -5.65
C GLY A 13 -1.58 -11.67 -6.51
N ILE A 14 -1.67 -12.15 -7.76
CA ILE A 14 -0.56 -12.12 -8.71
C ILE A 14 -0.10 -10.68 -8.98
N ALA A 15 -1.05 -9.76 -9.22
CA ALA A 15 -0.76 -8.35 -9.44
C ALA A 15 -0.03 -7.72 -8.24
N ALA A 16 -0.49 -7.99 -7.02
CA ALA A 16 0.18 -7.52 -5.81
C ALA A 16 1.60 -8.09 -5.65
N LEU A 17 1.82 -9.36 -6.00
CA LEU A 17 3.16 -9.97 -5.98
C LEU A 17 4.10 -9.29 -6.98
N LEU A 18 3.62 -8.96 -8.18
CA LEU A 18 4.42 -8.22 -9.17
C LEU A 18 4.86 -6.85 -8.64
N VAL A 19 3.99 -6.15 -7.91
CA VAL A 19 4.33 -4.85 -7.28
C VAL A 19 5.39 -5.03 -6.19
N VAL A 20 5.27 -6.06 -5.35
CA VAL A 20 6.27 -6.37 -4.32
C VAL A 20 7.63 -6.67 -4.96
N LEU A 21 7.66 -7.51 -6.00
CA LEU A 21 8.91 -7.84 -6.72
C LEU A 21 9.54 -6.60 -7.36
N PHE A 22 8.73 -5.71 -7.94
CA PHE A 22 9.20 -4.45 -8.50
C PHE A 22 9.89 -3.55 -7.44
N HIS A 23 9.33 -3.44 -6.23
CA HIS A 23 9.95 -2.63 -5.16
C HIS A 23 11.14 -3.35 -4.51
N TYR A 24 11.08 -4.68 -4.41
CA TYR A 24 12.13 -5.49 -3.80
C TYR A 24 13.38 -5.62 -4.69
N ARG A 25 13.29 -5.34 -6.00
CA ARG A 25 14.45 -5.35 -6.91
C ARG A 25 15.60 -4.47 -6.42
N GLY A 26 15.30 -3.33 -5.78
CA GLY A 26 16.32 -2.43 -5.24
C GLY A 26 17.15 -3.08 -4.13
N PHE A 27 16.50 -3.88 -3.27
CA PHE A 27 17.17 -4.67 -2.23
C PHE A 27 17.92 -5.87 -2.81
N LEU A 28 17.44 -6.50 -3.89
CA LEU A 28 18.15 -7.58 -4.57
C LEU A 28 19.40 -7.11 -5.32
N ASN A 29 19.49 -5.82 -5.61
CA ASN A 29 20.61 -5.18 -6.28
C ASN A 29 21.73 -4.74 -5.34
N ASP A 30 21.68 -5.11 -4.06
CA ASP A 30 22.61 -4.64 -3.03
C ASP A 30 24.07 -4.97 -3.42
N GLY A 31 24.79 -3.95 -3.91
CA GLY A 31 26.17 -4.05 -4.44
C GLY A 31 26.36 -3.67 -5.92
N ALA A 32 25.30 -3.64 -6.73
CA ALA A 32 25.35 -3.19 -8.11
C ALA A 32 25.33 -1.65 -8.16
N LYS A 33 26.48 -1.02 -7.95
CA LYS A 33 26.70 0.45 -7.94
C LYS A 33 26.36 1.10 -9.30
N GLY A 34 25.08 1.20 -9.64
CA GLY A 34 24.59 1.87 -10.85
C GLY A 34 24.54 1.02 -12.12
N ASN A 35 24.93 -0.26 -12.07
CA ASN A 35 24.83 -1.15 -13.22
C ASN A 35 23.51 -1.94 -13.18
N PRO A 36 22.70 -1.95 -14.27
CA PRO A 36 21.44 -2.69 -14.30
C PRO A 36 21.69 -4.19 -14.17
N THR A 37 21.03 -4.84 -13.22
CA THR A 37 21.18 -6.28 -12.97
C THR A 37 20.15 -7.10 -13.74
N ILE A 38 20.23 -8.42 -13.62
CA ILE A 38 19.17 -9.32 -14.12
C ILE A 38 17.83 -9.05 -13.45
N TRP A 39 17.82 -8.63 -12.18
CA TRP A 39 16.61 -8.35 -11.42
C TRP A 39 15.90 -7.08 -11.91
N ASP A 40 16.65 -6.08 -12.41
CA ASP A 40 16.04 -4.93 -13.07
C ASP A 40 15.30 -5.34 -14.34
N LYS A 41 15.88 -6.22 -15.15
CA LYS A 41 15.23 -6.69 -16.39
C LYS A 41 14.00 -7.55 -16.10
N VAL A 42 14.08 -8.43 -15.10
CA VAL A 42 12.99 -9.36 -14.76
C VAL A 42 11.86 -8.68 -14.00
N PHE A 43 12.15 -7.77 -13.08
CA PHE A 43 11.15 -7.18 -12.19
C PHE A 43 10.73 -5.75 -12.53
N SER A 44 11.43 -5.03 -13.42
CA SER A 44 10.99 -3.69 -13.91
C SER A 44 9.58 -3.71 -14.51
N PRO A 45 9.16 -4.72 -15.30
CA PRO A 45 7.79 -4.81 -15.79
C PRO A 45 6.73 -4.97 -14.69
N GLY A 46 7.13 -5.30 -13.46
CA GLY A 46 6.23 -5.46 -12.31
C GLY A 46 5.44 -4.20 -11.94
N ILE A 47 5.84 -3.03 -12.47
CA ILE A 47 5.08 -1.77 -12.35
C ILE A 47 3.63 -1.91 -12.89
N ILE A 48 3.44 -2.70 -13.95
CA ILE A 48 2.11 -2.97 -14.56
C ILE A 48 1.16 -3.65 -13.56
N GLY A 49 1.72 -4.35 -12.56
CA GLY A 49 0.95 -4.95 -11.48
C GLY A 49 0.07 -3.94 -10.73
N VAL A 50 0.51 -2.68 -10.63
CA VAL A 50 -0.26 -1.60 -9.99
C VAL A 50 -1.55 -1.33 -10.75
N ASP A 51 -1.47 -1.17 -12.07
CA ASP A 51 -2.63 -0.88 -12.94
C ASP A 51 -3.65 -2.02 -12.91
N ILE A 52 -3.17 -3.26 -13.07
CA ILE A 52 -4.00 -4.47 -13.02
C ILE A 52 -4.70 -4.59 -11.66
N PHE A 53 -3.95 -4.39 -10.57
CA PHE A 53 -4.49 -4.48 -9.21
C PHE A 53 -5.62 -3.46 -8.99
N PHE A 54 -5.41 -2.21 -9.40
CA PHE A 54 -6.41 -1.15 -9.22
C PHE A 54 -7.65 -1.35 -10.08
N ILE A 55 -7.49 -1.71 -11.36
CA ILE A 55 -8.62 -1.96 -12.27
C ILE A 55 -9.50 -3.10 -11.74
N ILE A 56 -8.91 -4.24 -11.37
CA ILE A 56 -9.68 -5.39 -10.87
C ILE A 56 -10.31 -5.06 -9.51
N SER A 57 -9.59 -4.37 -8.63
CA SER A 57 -10.13 -3.97 -7.32
C SER A 57 -11.32 -3.02 -7.46
N GLY A 58 -11.27 -2.07 -8.40
CA GLY A 58 -12.37 -1.19 -8.74
C GLY A 58 -13.58 -1.94 -9.31
N PHE A 59 -13.33 -2.84 -10.27
CA PHE A 59 -14.37 -3.69 -10.84
C PHE A 59 -15.09 -4.55 -9.78
N ILE A 60 -14.34 -5.28 -8.95
CA ILE A 60 -14.91 -6.13 -7.88
C ILE A 60 -15.71 -5.28 -6.90
N MET A 61 -15.21 -4.10 -6.56
CA MET A 61 -15.89 -3.19 -5.63
C MET A 61 -17.27 -2.80 -6.17
N VAL A 62 -17.36 -2.32 -7.41
CA VAL A 62 -18.66 -1.96 -8.02
C VAL A 62 -19.53 -3.21 -8.17
N TYR A 63 -19.01 -4.31 -8.71
CA TYR A 63 -19.75 -5.56 -8.89
C TYR A 63 -20.37 -6.07 -7.58
N THR A 64 -19.62 -6.00 -6.49
CA THR A 64 -20.08 -6.48 -5.19
C THR A 64 -20.99 -5.49 -4.47
N THR A 65 -20.94 -4.19 -4.77
CA THR A 65 -21.76 -3.18 -4.09
C THR A 65 -23.02 -2.82 -4.88
N TRP A 66 -23.07 -3.13 -6.19
CA TRP A 66 -24.15 -2.78 -7.12
C TRP A 66 -25.56 -3.11 -6.60
N SER A 67 -25.72 -4.26 -5.94
CA SER A 67 -27.03 -4.74 -5.47
C SER A 67 -27.60 -4.01 -4.26
N TYR A 68 -26.76 -3.31 -3.47
CA TYR A 68 -27.18 -2.70 -2.20
C TYR A 68 -26.79 -1.22 -2.04
N MET A 69 -26.07 -0.64 -3.01
CA MET A 69 -25.76 0.80 -3.04
C MET A 69 -26.99 1.60 -3.48
N ARG A 70 -28.01 1.68 -2.62
CA ARG A 70 -29.18 2.54 -2.84
C ARG A 70 -29.27 3.59 -1.73
N GLY A 71 -29.13 4.86 -2.10
CA GLY A 71 -29.25 6.01 -1.20
C GLY A 71 -28.02 6.31 -0.34
N LYS A 72 -28.03 7.48 0.30
CA LYS A 72 -26.90 8.06 1.07
C LYS A 72 -26.44 7.15 2.23
N ALA A 73 -27.36 6.47 2.90
CA ALA A 73 -27.04 5.58 4.01
C ALA A 73 -26.14 4.39 3.60
N SER A 74 -26.36 3.83 2.40
CA SER A 74 -25.54 2.74 1.88
C SER A 74 -24.10 3.20 1.56
N LEU A 75 -23.95 4.43 1.03
CA LEU A 75 -22.66 5.06 0.75
C LEU A 75 -21.86 5.29 2.03
N VAL A 76 -22.49 5.88 3.05
CA VAL A 76 -21.85 6.10 4.35
C VAL A 76 -21.40 4.78 4.96
N ARG A 77 -22.24 3.74 4.93
CA ARG A 77 -21.88 2.41 5.42
C ARG A 77 -20.70 1.80 4.67
N PHE A 78 -20.65 1.96 3.35
CA PHE A 78 -19.54 1.49 2.53
C PHE A 78 -18.21 2.20 2.87
N LEU A 79 -18.25 3.52 3.04
CA LEU A 79 -17.08 4.32 3.43
C LEU A 79 -16.61 3.95 4.85
N LEU A 80 -17.53 3.83 5.81
CA LEU A 80 -17.20 3.41 7.18
C LEU A 80 -16.54 2.03 7.21
N ASN A 81 -17.08 1.06 6.49
CA ASN A 81 -16.48 -0.28 6.40
C ASN A 81 -15.05 -0.24 5.83
N ARG A 82 -14.76 0.71 4.93
CA ARG A 82 -13.42 0.89 4.39
C ARG A 82 -12.49 1.55 5.40
N VAL A 83 -12.96 2.59 6.08
CA VAL A 83 -12.20 3.32 7.10
C VAL A 83 -11.81 2.38 8.24
N ILE A 84 -12.76 1.60 8.77
CA ILE A 84 -12.53 0.61 9.84
C ILE A 84 -11.56 -0.49 9.40
N ARG A 85 -11.42 -0.76 8.09
CA ARG A 85 -10.46 -1.74 7.59
C ARG A 85 -9.07 -1.14 7.36
N ILE A 86 -8.98 0.09 6.85
CA ILE A 86 -7.70 0.72 6.45
C ILE A 86 -7.01 1.37 7.66
N ILE A 87 -7.74 2.14 8.47
CA ILE A 87 -7.15 2.92 9.56
C ILE A 87 -6.45 2.04 10.61
N PRO A 88 -7.04 0.95 11.12
CA PRO A 88 -6.37 0.13 12.12
C PRO A 88 -5.10 -0.52 11.58
N LEU A 89 -5.13 -0.99 10.33
CA LEU A 89 -3.94 -1.58 9.70
C LEU A 89 -2.86 -0.53 9.46
N TYR A 90 -3.24 0.69 9.07
CA TYR A 90 -2.31 1.81 8.93
C TYR A 90 -1.58 2.11 10.25
N TYR A 91 -2.31 2.29 11.34
CA TYR A 91 -1.69 2.56 12.65
C TYR A 91 -0.85 1.39 13.15
N LEU A 92 -1.29 0.14 12.91
CA LEU A 92 -0.48 -1.04 13.23
C LEU A 92 0.85 -1.03 12.48
N CYS A 93 0.83 -0.80 11.16
CA CYS A 93 2.05 -0.70 10.36
C CYS A 93 2.95 0.47 10.82
N LEU A 94 2.36 1.61 11.19
CA LEU A 94 3.09 2.76 11.73
C LEU A 94 3.81 2.41 13.04
N VAL A 95 3.13 1.70 13.95
CA VAL A 95 3.75 1.22 15.21
C VAL A 95 4.87 0.22 14.92
N ILE A 96 4.66 -0.72 13.99
CA ILE A 96 5.70 -1.68 13.62
C ILE A 96 6.92 -0.96 13.03
N ALA A 97 6.71 -0.02 12.11
CA ALA A 97 7.78 0.79 11.54
C ALA A 97 8.54 1.58 12.62
N PHE A 98 7.81 2.20 13.56
CA PHE A 98 8.40 2.90 14.70
C PHE A 98 9.28 2.00 15.57
N LEU A 99 8.82 0.78 15.87
CA LEU A 99 9.58 -0.17 16.68
C LEU A 99 10.83 -0.69 15.94
N LEU A 100 10.71 -0.99 14.65
CA LEU A 100 11.80 -1.53 13.83
C LEU A 100 12.90 -0.49 13.55
N GLU A 101 12.56 0.78 13.35
CA GLU A 101 13.54 1.86 13.18
C GLU A 101 14.22 2.29 14.49
N GLY A 102 13.88 1.64 15.60
CA GLY A 102 14.40 1.94 16.93
C GLY A 102 13.69 3.12 17.56
N ALA A 103 12.78 2.83 18.49
CA ALA A 103 12.05 3.84 19.27
C ALA A 103 13.00 4.83 19.99
N MET A 104 14.22 4.41 20.36
CA MET A 104 15.22 5.31 20.97
C MET A 104 15.98 6.17 19.94
N SER A 105 16.14 5.72 18.69
CA SER A 105 16.77 6.49 17.62
C SER A 105 15.88 7.66 17.19
N THR A 106 14.56 7.44 17.19
CA THR A 106 13.56 8.44 16.81
C THR A 106 13.53 9.64 17.73
N PHE A 107 13.72 9.47 19.05
CA PHE A 107 13.80 10.60 19.99
C PHE A 107 15.16 11.32 19.97
N HIS A 108 16.19 10.73 19.37
CA HIS A 108 17.51 11.34 19.23
C HIS A 108 17.60 12.30 18.03
N TYR A 109 16.78 12.07 16.99
CA TYR A 109 16.75 12.89 15.77
C TYR A 109 15.42 13.67 15.67
N PRO A 110 15.42 15.01 15.82
CA PRO A 110 14.19 15.81 15.79
C PRO A 110 13.41 15.68 14.47
N ASP A 111 14.10 15.43 13.36
CA ASP A 111 13.48 15.19 12.04
C ASP A 111 12.62 13.92 12.02
N LYS A 112 13.02 12.88 12.76
CA LYS A 112 12.25 11.64 12.86
C LYS A 112 11.01 11.82 13.73
N VAL A 113 11.07 12.66 14.77
CA VAL A 113 9.90 13.02 15.58
C VAL A 113 8.88 13.77 14.73
N GLN A 114 9.33 14.74 13.93
CA GLN A 114 8.46 15.47 13.01
C GLN A 114 7.85 14.56 11.95
N ASN A 115 8.60 13.60 11.40
CA ASN A 115 8.09 12.64 10.43
C ASN A 115 6.97 11.76 11.03
N ILE A 116 7.13 11.27 12.26
CA ILE A 116 6.08 10.50 12.95
C ILE A 116 4.87 11.37 13.26
N LEU A 117 5.08 12.59 13.72
CA LEU A 117 3.98 13.51 13.99
C LEU A 117 3.20 13.84 12.71
N SER A 118 3.92 14.00 11.59
CA SER A 118 3.32 14.19 10.27
C SER A 118 2.55 12.97 9.81
N ALA A 119 3.10 11.76 9.99
CA ALA A 119 2.38 10.52 9.71
C ALA A 119 1.10 10.39 10.57
N LEU A 120 1.18 10.66 11.87
CA LEU A 120 0.04 10.59 12.80
C LEU A 120 -1.07 11.58 12.46
N THR A 121 -0.69 12.80 12.06
CA THR A 121 -1.63 13.88 11.73
C THR A 121 -2.03 13.89 10.25
N PHE A 122 -1.52 12.94 9.45
CA PHE A 122 -1.65 12.93 7.99
C PHE A 122 -1.23 14.26 7.34
N THR A 123 -0.32 15.00 7.98
CA THR A 123 0.23 16.23 7.41
C THR A 123 1.41 15.89 6.50
N LEU A 124 1.57 16.67 5.44
CA LEU A 124 2.71 16.50 4.55
C LEU A 124 4.00 16.84 5.32
N TYR A 125 4.85 15.84 5.51
CA TYR A 125 6.19 16.07 6.04
C TYR A 125 7.01 16.82 4.98
N LYS A 126 7.44 18.03 5.30
CA LYS A 126 8.31 18.83 4.44
C LYS A 126 9.74 18.63 4.91
N THR A 127 10.53 17.89 4.15
CA THR A 127 11.98 17.74 4.40
C THR A 127 12.65 19.11 4.31
N SER A 128 13.24 19.55 5.42
CA SER A 128 14.11 20.73 5.49
C SER A 128 15.51 20.41 4.97
N THR A 129 15.63 20.12 3.69
CA THR A 129 16.91 20.13 2.96
C THR A 129 16.70 20.85 1.62
N PRO A 130 17.54 21.83 1.27
CA PRO A 130 17.48 22.53 -0.02
C PRO A 130 17.80 21.61 -1.21
#